data_AF-A0A924UL52-F1
#
_entry.id   AF-A0A924UL52-F1
#
_cell.length_a   1.000
_cell.length_b   1.000
_cell.length_c   1.000
_cell.angle_alpha   90.00
_cell.angle_beta   90.00
_cell.angle_gamma   90.00
#
_symmetry.space_group_name_H-M   'P 1'
#
loop_
_entity.id
_entity.type
_entity.pdbx_description
1 polymer ?
#
loop_
_entity_poly.entity_id
_entity_poly.type
_entity_poly.pdbx_seq_one_letter_code
_entity_poly.pdbx_strand_id
1 'polypeptide(L)'
;MQKKMNFMMTKNTLSTFLILPLSLVAFSCGSSGGSGTYNPRNPLGLGPAPVSLAANGAATVTSGDLGSAGNYAILSKSGISNVTGGMVTGNIGVSPAAASYITGFPQTTDVSGVYSTSAYVTQKIYAANYNAPTAANLTSAIGNMQTAYTDAAGRTNPDFTELATGNLGGLTLTPGLYKWSTSVSIPLNVTISGSATDVWIFQIAGDLTMAAAKSVVLGGSAQAKNIFWQVAGQVTIGTTSQFYGIILSKTAITLQNLARLDGRAYAQTAVALDNNAVTQP
;
A
#
# COMPACT_ATOMS: atom_id res chain seq x y z
N MET A 1 34.44 42.82 -52.61
CA MET A 1 34.99 43.05 -51.25
C MET A 1 34.71 41.77 -50.45
N GLN A 2 35.66 40.86 -50.21
CA GLN A 2 36.72 40.95 -49.17
C GLN A 2 36.16 41.52 -47.85
N LYS A 3 36.28 40.81 -46.71
CA LYS A 3 37.57 40.39 -46.12
C LYS A 3 37.47 39.07 -45.33
N LYS A 4 38.47 38.19 -45.48
CA LYS A 4 38.76 37.05 -44.58
C LYS A 4 39.47 37.56 -43.31
N MET A 5 39.38 36.82 -42.21
CA MET A 5 40.49 36.76 -41.24
C MET A 5 40.56 35.39 -40.55
N ASN A 6 41.70 34.71 -40.71
CA ASN A 6 42.05 33.45 -40.05
C ASN A 6 43.04 33.72 -38.91
N PHE A 7 42.91 33.01 -37.78
CA PHE A 7 44.01 32.61 -36.89
C PHE A 7 43.44 31.55 -35.92
N MET A 8 43.73 30.24 -35.95
CA MET A 8 44.95 29.43 -36.09
C MET A 8 45.61 29.05 -34.74
N MET A 9 45.27 27.83 -34.29
CA MET A 9 46.01 26.83 -33.49
C MET A 9 47.08 27.26 -32.47
N THR A 10 47.04 26.58 -31.31
CA THR A 10 48.22 25.84 -30.82
C THR A 10 47.78 24.48 -30.25
N LYS A 11 48.58 23.44 -30.45
CA LYS A 11 48.34 22.04 -30.04
C LYS A 11 48.91 21.79 -28.64
N ASN A 12 48.46 20.76 -27.94
CA ASN A 12 49.29 20.09 -26.93
C ASN A 12 49.20 18.57 -27.04
N THR A 13 50.30 17.87 -26.74
CA THR A 13 50.61 16.50 -27.19
C THR A 13 50.48 15.41 -26.13
N LEU A 14 50.43 14.14 -26.57
CA LEU A 14 50.25 12.92 -25.77
C LEU A 14 51.46 12.53 -24.90
N SER A 15 51.18 11.86 -23.77
CA SER A 15 52.04 10.93 -23.01
C SER A 15 51.23 10.29 -21.87
N THR A 16 51.34 9.03 -21.39
CA THR A 16 51.89 7.74 -21.90
C THR A 16 51.22 6.59 -21.10
N PHE A 17 51.22 5.35 -21.61
CA PHE A 17 50.67 4.14 -20.94
C PHE A 17 51.50 3.66 -19.72
N LEU A 18 50.85 3.05 -18.70
CA LEU A 18 51.47 1.91 -17.96
C LEU A 18 50.48 0.98 -17.20
N ILE A 19 50.33 -0.24 -17.73
CA ILE A 19 50.33 -1.58 -17.09
C ILE A 19 49.55 -1.85 -15.77
N LEU A 20 48.71 -2.88 -15.83
CA LEU A 20 48.15 -3.68 -14.71
C LEU A 20 48.88 -5.05 -14.65
N PRO A 21 49.08 -5.66 -13.47
CA PRO A 21 48.81 -7.09 -13.37
C PRO A 21 48.14 -7.55 -12.06
N LEU A 22 47.65 -8.80 -12.13
CA LEU A 22 46.81 -9.55 -11.20
C LEU A 22 47.64 -10.54 -10.34
N SER A 23 47.32 -10.72 -9.05
CA SER A 23 47.57 -11.89 -8.15
C SER A 23 47.12 -11.51 -6.72
N LEU A 24 46.23 -12.17 -5.95
CA LEU A 24 45.93 -13.58 -5.62
C LEU A 24 46.81 -14.22 -4.52
N VAL A 25 46.46 -14.01 -3.23
CA VAL A 25 46.40 -14.97 -2.09
C VAL A 25 45.70 -14.26 -0.89
N ALA A 26 45.09 -14.89 0.12
CA ALA A 26 44.91 -16.29 0.51
C ALA A 26 43.57 -16.49 1.27
N PHE A 27 43.18 -17.76 1.51
CA PHE A 27 42.13 -18.12 2.48
C PHE A 27 42.55 -17.79 3.91
N SER A 28 41.60 -17.34 4.74
CA SER A 28 41.68 -17.41 6.20
C SER A 28 40.43 -18.10 6.75
N CYS A 29 40.62 -18.98 7.73
CA CYS A 29 39.57 -19.80 8.32
C CYS A 29 38.94 -19.11 9.54
N GLY A 30 37.61 -19.18 9.62
CA GLY A 30 36.79 -19.20 10.83
C GLY A 30 37.18 -18.34 12.05
N SER A 31 36.33 -17.36 12.36
CA SER A 31 35.92 -17.17 13.77
C SER A 31 34.43 -16.85 13.85
N SER A 32 33.70 -17.63 14.65
CA SER A 32 32.31 -17.40 15.00
C SER A 32 32.25 -16.33 16.08
N GLY A 33 31.92 -15.10 15.70
CA GLY A 33 31.59 -14.00 16.60
C GLY A 33 30.35 -13.30 16.09
N GLY A 34 29.26 -13.34 16.85
CA GLY A 34 28.01 -12.67 16.48
C GLY A 34 28.19 -11.16 16.44
N SER A 35 28.41 -10.61 15.25
CA SER A 35 28.43 -9.17 15.03
C SER A 35 27.02 -8.62 15.21
N GLY A 36 26.76 -8.03 16.37
CA GLY A 36 25.53 -7.29 16.63
C GLY A 36 25.29 -6.27 15.52
N THR A 37 24.05 -6.16 15.05
CA THR A 37 23.62 -5.29 13.95
C THR A 37 23.63 -3.82 14.37
N TYR A 38 24.82 -3.26 14.57
CA TYR A 38 25.02 -1.83 14.71
C TYR A 38 24.57 -1.14 13.42
N ASN A 39 23.40 -0.51 13.47
CA ASN A 39 22.92 0.40 12.44
C ASN A 39 23.64 1.75 12.61
N PRO A 40 24.59 2.14 11.73
CA PRO A 40 25.36 3.38 11.89
C PRO A 40 24.54 4.67 11.67
N ARG A 41 23.21 4.57 11.48
CA ARG A 41 22.31 5.70 11.23
C ARG A 41 21.20 5.90 12.27
N ASN A 42 21.08 5.07 13.31
CA ASN A 42 20.15 5.31 14.42
C ASN A 42 20.72 4.92 15.79
N PRO A 43 21.61 5.74 16.38
CA PRO A 43 22.18 5.49 17.71
C PRO A 43 21.24 5.81 18.88
N LEU A 44 20.02 6.31 18.64
CA LEU A 44 19.09 6.79 19.68
C LEU A 44 17.75 6.03 19.77
N GLY A 45 17.54 4.99 18.94
CA GLY A 45 16.39 4.08 19.07
C GLY A 45 15.01 4.66 18.74
N LEU A 46 14.93 5.89 18.19
CA LEU A 46 13.68 6.51 17.79
C LEU A 46 13.36 6.15 16.32
N GLY A 47 12.48 5.17 16.13
CA GLY A 47 11.98 4.72 14.82
C GLY A 47 12.48 3.32 14.41
N PRO A 48 11.65 2.52 13.71
CA PRO A 48 12.00 1.15 13.34
C PRO A 48 13.09 1.09 12.27
N ALA A 49 13.92 0.05 12.33
CA ALA A 49 14.98 -0.23 11.36
C ALA A 49 14.41 -0.65 9.99
N PRO A 50 15.15 -0.47 8.88
CA PRO A 50 14.79 -1.07 7.60
C PRO A 50 14.86 -2.60 7.70
N VAL A 51 13.82 -3.29 7.23
CA VAL A 51 13.78 -4.75 7.13
C VAL A 51 14.19 -5.17 5.72
N SER A 52 15.05 -6.19 5.64
CA SER A 52 15.46 -6.78 4.36
C SER A 52 14.31 -7.60 3.77
N LEU A 53 13.82 -7.22 2.60
CA LEU A 53 12.96 -8.08 1.79
C LEU A 53 13.81 -9.26 1.27
N ALA A 54 13.44 -10.48 1.64
CA ALA A 54 14.14 -11.68 1.16
C ALA A 54 13.94 -11.82 -0.36
N ALA A 55 15.05 -11.90 -1.09
CA ALA A 55 15.03 -12.08 -2.53
C ALA A 55 14.56 -13.50 -2.90
N ASN A 56 13.73 -13.59 -3.95
CA ASN A 56 13.33 -14.80 -4.69
C ASN A 56 12.91 -16.04 -3.89
N GLY A 57 11.60 -16.24 -3.79
CA GLY A 57 10.97 -17.54 -3.53
C GLY A 57 10.14 -17.57 -2.26
N ALA A 58 8.82 -17.80 -2.42
CA ALA A 58 7.89 -18.18 -1.35
C ALA A 58 8.02 -17.40 -0.01
N ALA A 59 7.94 -16.07 -0.06
CA ALA A 59 7.91 -15.22 1.14
C ALA A 59 6.47 -14.74 1.44
N THR A 60 5.98 -15.07 2.63
CA THR A 60 4.70 -14.60 3.17
C THR A 60 4.71 -13.09 3.36
N VAL A 61 3.83 -12.37 2.66
CA VAL A 61 3.52 -10.97 2.94
C VAL A 61 2.80 -10.89 4.28
N THR A 62 3.36 -10.16 5.24
CA THR A 62 2.76 -9.97 6.57
C THR A 62 2.36 -8.52 6.75
N SER A 63 1.54 -8.19 7.75
CA SER A 63 1.06 -6.82 7.95
C SER A 63 2.16 -5.79 8.27
N GLY A 64 3.42 -6.22 8.46
CA GLY A 64 4.59 -5.33 8.52
C GLY A 64 4.94 -4.65 7.19
N ASP A 65 4.54 -5.21 6.06
CA ASP A 65 4.91 -4.74 4.71
C ASP A 65 4.20 -3.44 4.29
N LEU A 66 3.23 -2.96 5.07
CA LEU A 66 2.55 -1.68 4.86
C LEU A 66 3.30 -0.47 5.42
N GLY A 67 4.41 -0.69 6.13
CA GLY A 67 5.17 0.38 6.79
C GLY A 67 4.28 1.28 7.65
N SER A 68 4.52 2.60 7.62
CA SER A 68 3.71 3.56 8.37
C SER A 68 2.28 3.74 7.87
N ALA A 69 1.92 3.22 6.68
CA ALA A 69 0.52 3.18 6.24
C ALA A 69 -0.31 2.25 7.12
N GLY A 70 0.27 1.14 7.61
CA GLY A 70 -0.40 0.12 8.43
C GLY A 70 -1.11 0.64 9.70
N ASN A 71 -0.76 1.85 10.15
CA ASN A 71 -1.37 2.57 11.27
C ASN A 71 -2.76 3.17 10.96
N TYR A 72 -3.22 3.10 9.72
CA TYR A 72 -4.47 3.72 9.25
C TYR A 72 -5.46 2.64 8.78
N ALA A 73 -6.74 2.81 9.13
CA ALA A 73 -7.85 2.07 8.53
C ALA A 73 -8.18 2.62 7.14
N ILE A 74 -8.09 3.95 6.97
CA ILE A 74 -8.36 4.63 5.70
C ILE A 74 -7.24 5.64 5.42
N LEU A 75 -6.66 5.56 4.23
CA LEU A 75 -5.62 6.48 3.78
C LEU A 75 -5.88 6.91 2.33
N SER A 76 -5.87 8.21 2.07
CA SER A 76 -6.17 8.76 0.73
C SER A 76 -5.26 9.92 0.35
N LYS A 77 -5.22 10.26 -0.96
CA LYS A 77 -4.44 11.41 -1.45
C LYS A 77 -5.27 12.68 -1.65
N SER A 78 -6.52 12.55 -2.09
CA SER A 78 -7.38 13.66 -2.50
C SER A 78 -8.65 13.86 -1.68
N GLY A 79 -8.99 12.95 -0.76
CA GLY A 79 -10.12 13.16 0.17
C GLY A 79 -10.76 11.89 0.72
N ILE A 80 -11.45 12.05 1.84
CA ILE A 80 -12.29 11.01 2.47
C ILE A 80 -13.66 11.63 2.73
N SER A 81 -14.71 11.13 2.08
CA SER A 81 -16.09 11.58 2.34
C SER A 81 -16.89 10.51 3.05
N ASN A 82 -17.83 10.95 3.89
CA ASN A 82 -18.87 10.12 4.47
C ASN A 82 -20.24 10.80 4.27
N VAL A 83 -21.23 10.11 3.72
CA VAL A 83 -22.56 10.72 3.48
C VAL A 83 -23.40 10.70 4.75
N THR A 84 -23.44 9.56 5.46
CA THR A 84 -24.19 9.39 6.72
C THR A 84 -23.48 8.44 7.69
N GLY A 85 -23.66 8.63 8.99
CA GLY A 85 -23.42 7.61 10.03
C GLY A 85 -22.09 6.86 9.97
N GLY A 86 -22.14 5.54 10.17
CA GLY A 86 -20.98 4.65 10.12
C GLY A 86 -20.06 4.68 11.35
N MET A 87 -19.02 3.86 11.31
CA MET A 87 -17.94 3.81 12.30
C MET A 87 -16.64 3.32 11.67
N VAL A 88 -15.56 4.08 11.82
CA VAL A 88 -14.21 3.69 11.43
C VAL A 88 -13.39 3.35 12.68
N THR A 89 -13.06 2.07 12.84
CA THR A 89 -12.21 1.58 13.92
C THR A 89 -10.75 1.58 13.49
N GLY A 90 -10.06 2.70 13.72
CA GLY A 90 -8.67 2.95 13.34
C GLY A 90 -8.44 4.42 12.96
N ASN A 91 -7.19 4.78 12.64
CA ASN A 91 -6.90 6.16 12.21
C ASN A 91 -7.33 6.38 10.75
N ILE A 92 -7.66 7.62 10.40
CA ILE A 92 -7.85 8.03 9.00
C ILE A 92 -6.89 9.15 8.60
N GLY A 93 -6.41 9.14 7.37
CA GLY A 93 -5.39 10.07 6.88
C GLY A 93 -5.64 10.59 5.46
N VAL A 94 -5.39 11.88 5.23
CA VAL A 94 -5.32 12.45 3.87
C VAL A 94 -4.03 13.25 3.66
N SER A 95 -3.31 12.97 2.56
CA SER A 95 -2.17 13.79 2.13
C SER A 95 -1.82 13.54 0.64
N PRO A 96 -1.61 14.58 -0.18
CA PRO A 96 -1.30 15.97 0.21
C PRO A 96 -2.51 16.88 0.45
N ALA A 97 -3.76 16.41 0.28
CA ALA A 97 -4.91 17.27 0.53
C ALA A 97 -5.07 17.66 2.02
N ALA A 98 -5.77 18.77 2.25
CA ALA A 98 -6.03 19.33 3.58
C ALA A 98 -7.25 18.70 4.28
N ALA A 99 -7.42 18.98 5.56
CA ALA A 99 -8.52 18.47 6.40
C ALA A 99 -9.93 18.83 5.87
N SER A 100 -10.05 19.89 5.07
CA SER A 100 -11.27 20.28 4.36
C SER A 100 -11.72 19.25 3.30
N TYR A 101 -10.84 18.36 2.87
CA TYR A 101 -11.15 17.21 2.01
C TYR A 101 -11.54 15.95 2.80
N ILE A 102 -11.60 16.03 4.13
CA ILE A 102 -12.25 15.02 4.98
C ILE A 102 -13.65 15.53 5.32
N THR A 103 -14.65 15.14 4.52
CA THR A 103 -16.02 15.68 4.57
C THR A 103 -17.00 14.69 5.18
N GLY A 104 -18.06 15.18 5.82
CA GLY A 104 -19.06 14.34 6.49
C GLY A 104 -18.62 13.72 7.82
N PHE A 105 -17.36 13.94 8.22
CA PHE A 105 -16.88 13.75 9.58
C PHE A 105 -16.93 15.10 10.30
N PRO A 106 -17.80 15.29 11.31
CA PRO A 106 -17.71 16.45 12.20
C PRO A 106 -16.38 16.36 12.97
N GLN A 107 -15.43 17.23 12.65
CA GLN A 107 -14.08 17.21 13.20
C GLN A 107 -13.96 18.18 14.38
N THR A 108 -13.43 17.69 15.51
CA THR A 108 -12.93 18.54 16.60
C THR A 108 -11.40 18.45 16.62
N THR A 109 -10.72 19.53 16.24
CA THR A 109 -9.26 19.62 16.26
C THR A 109 -8.74 19.61 17.69
N ASP A 110 -7.70 18.82 17.95
CA ASP A 110 -7.02 18.76 19.24
C ASP A 110 -6.27 20.06 19.55
N VAL A 111 -6.06 20.36 20.84
CA VAL A 111 -5.35 21.58 21.30
C VAL A 111 -3.92 21.70 20.75
N SER A 112 -3.27 20.58 20.41
CA SER A 112 -1.96 20.56 19.75
C SER A 112 -2.00 20.95 18.27
N GLY A 113 -3.18 20.89 17.64
CA GLY A 113 -3.36 21.04 16.18
C GLY A 113 -2.75 19.91 15.34
N VAL A 114 -2.30 18.82 15.96
CA VAL A 114 -1.61 17.70 15.29
C VAL A 114 -2.60 16.70 14.69
N TYR A 115 -3.81 16.58 15.24
CA TYR A 115 -4.88 15.70 14.77
C TYR A 115 -6.26 16.31 15.07
N SER A 116 -7.31 15.70 14.54
CA SER A 116 -8.70 15.92 14.98
C SER A 116 -9.37 14.59 15.35
N THR A 117 -10.56 14.68 15.94
CA THR A 117 -11.39 13.56 16.36
C THR A 117 -12.81 13.72 15.81
N SER A 118 -13.55 12.62 15.70
CA SER A 118 -14.96 12.63 15.27
C SER A 118 -15.71 11.46 15.91
N ALA A 119 -17.01 11.60 16.14
CA ALA A 119 -17.84 10.53 16.72
C ALA A 119 -17.91 9.26 15.83
N TYR A 120 -17.57 9.37 14.54
CA TYR A 120 -17.54 8.27 13.57
C TYR A 120 -16.15 7.64 13.39
N VAL A 121 -15.14 8.04 14.17
CA VAL A 121 -13.77 7.51 14.11
C VAL A 121 -13.29 7.20 15.52
N THR A 122 -12.98 5.94 15.83
CA THR A 122 -12.61 5.54 17.20
C THR A 122 -11.21 6.00 17.63
N GLN A 123 -10.38 6.42 16.67
CA GLN A 123 -9.02 6.91 16.88
C GLN A 123 -8.88 8.34 16.33
N LYS A 124 -7.81 8.65 15.59
CA LYS A 124 -7.46 10.00 15.19
C LYS A 124 -7.59 10.22 13.68
N ILE A 125 -8.00 11.44 13.33
CA ILE A 125 -8.05 11.97 11.98
C ILE A 125 -6.77 12.80 11.76
N TYR A 126 -6.10 12.60 10.64
CA TYR A 126 -4.86 13.29 10.27
C TYR A 126 -4.96 13.88 8.86
N ALA A 127 -4.47 15.10 8.67
CA ALA A 127 -4.43 15.77 7.36
C ALA A 127 -3.13 16.54 7.13
N ALA A 128 -2.76 16.77 5.87
CA ALA A 128 -1.47 17.35 5.50
C ALA A 128 -1.22 18.77 6.02
N ASN A 129 -2.28 19.53 6.37
CA ASN A 129 -2.19 20.89 6.89
C ASN A 129 -2.24 20.99 8.43
N TYR A 130 -2.14 19.87 9.15
CA TYR A 130 -2.02 19.84 10.61
C TYR A 130 -0.57 20.08 11.06
N ASN A 131 -0.43 20.48 12.33
CA ASN A 131 0.86 20.81 12.93
C ASN A 131 1.85 19.65 12.89
N ALA A 132 3.14 19.98 12.94
CA ALA A 132 4.21 18.99 12.99
C ALA A 132 4.03 18.05 14.21
N PRO A 133 4.27 16.73 14.06
CA PRO A 133 4.91 16.06 12.92
C PRO A 133 3.96 15.54 11.82
N THR A 134 2.66 15.87 11.84
CA THR A 134 1.64 15.14 11.04
C THR A 134 1.87 15.18 9.53
N ALA A 135 2.22 16.33 8.94
CA ALA A 135 2.47 16.44 7.50
C ALA A 135 3.60 15.49 7.02
N ALA A 136 4.69 15.39 7.79
CA ALA A 136 5.81 14.50 7.49
C ALA A 136 5.41 13.02 7.64
N ASN A 137 4.74 12.68 8.74
CA ASN A 137 4.28 11.31 9.02
C ASN A 137 3.31 10.80 7.95
N LEU A 138 2.37 11.66 7.50
CA LEU A 138 1.46 11.34 6.40
C LEU A 138 2.18 11.20 5.07
N THR A 139 3.20 12.02 4.80
CA THR A 139 4.02 11.89 3.58
C THR A 139 4.70 10.52 3.54
N SER A 140 5.26 10.06 4.66
CA SER A 140 5.81 8.70 4.77
C SER A 140 4.73 7.61 4.63
N ALA A 141 3.53 7.79 5.20
CA ALA A 141 2.44 6.83 5.09
C ALA A 141 1.94 6.69 3.63
N ILE A 142 1.75 7.81 2.93
CA ILE A 142 1.36 7.85 1.52
C ILE A 142 2.45 7.30 0.59
N GLY A 143 3.73 7.46 0.97
CA GLY A 143 4.85 6.80 0.31
C GLY A 143 4.78 5.28 0.47
N ASN A 144 4.66 4.79 1.70
CA ASN A 144 4.56 3.35 2.00
C ASN A 144 3.32 2.69 1.34
N MET A 145 2.20 3.40 1.26
CA MET A 145 1.01 2.99 0.50
C MET A 145 1.30 2.81 -1.00
N GLN A 146 2.05 3.74 -1.61
CA GLN A 146 2.46 3.64 -3.02
C GLN A 146 3.48 2.51 -3.24
N THR A 147 4.39 2.28 -2.29
CA THR A 147 5.30 1.14 -2.29
C THR A 147 4.53 -0.18 -2.24
N ALA A 148 3.60 -0.35 -1.29
CA ALA A 148 2.78 -1.55 -1.17
C ALA A 148 1.93 -1.81 -2.43
N TYR A 149 1.35 -0.75 -3.03
CA TYR A 149 0.66 -0.86 -4.33
C TYR A 149 1.60 -1.37 -5.44
N THR A 150 2.79 -0.78 -5.53
CA THR A 150 3.76 -1.06 -6.61
C THR A 150 4.36 -2.45 -6.49
N ASP A 151 4.67 -2.88 -5.26
CA ASP A 151 5.11 -4.23 -4.93
C ASP A 151 4.03 -5.27 -5.26
N ALA A 152 2.80 -5.08 -4.77
CA ALA A 152 1.68 -5.98 -5.06
C ALA A 152 1.39 -6.09 -6.57
N ALA A 153 1.44 -4.97 -7.31
CA ALA A 153 1.28 -4.94 -8.76
C ALA A 153 2.48 -5.54 -9.53
N GLY A 154 3.67 -5.49 -8.92
CA GLY A 154 4.94 -5.92 -9.50
C GLY A 154 5.28 -7.39 -9.28
N ARG A 155 4.54 -8.11 -8.43
CA ARG A 155 4.75 -9.57 -8.25
C ARG A 155 4.60 -10.30 -9.59
N THR A 156 5.52 -11.21 -9.86
CA THR A 156 5.59 -12.02 -11.09
C THR A 156 5.23 -13.48 -10.81
N ASN A 157 5.03 -14.27 -11.86
CA ASN A 157 4.69 -15.70 -11.81
C ASN A 157 3.39 -15.98 -11.01
N PRO A 158 2.23 -15.47 -11.46
CA PRO A 158 0.95 -15.74 -10.81
C PRO A 158 0.58 -17.23 -10.85
N ASP A 159 0.14 -17.76 -9.71
CA ASP A 159 -0.43 -19.11 -9.58
C ASP A 159 -1.73 -19.24 -10.39
N PHE A 160 -2.50 -18.14 -10.49
CA PHE A 160 -3.76 -18.08 -11.22
C PHE A 160 -3.80 -16.88 -12.17
N THR A 161 -3.98 -17.14 -13.47
CA THR A 161 -4.06 -16.11 -14.52
C THR A 161 -5.44 -16.13 -15.17
N GLU A 162 -6.09 -14.96 -15.26
CA GLU A 162 -7.43 -14.75 -15.83
C GLU A 162 -8.53 -15.69 -15.28
N LEU A 163 -8.40 -16.12 -14.02
CA LEU A 163 -9.33 -17.08 -13.40
C LEU A 163 -10.78 -16.63 -13.57
N ALA A 164 -11.60 -17.53 -14.10
CA ALA A 164 -13.02 -17.33 -14.38
C ALA A 164 -13.34 -16.03 -15.15
N THR A 165 -12.40 -15.56 -15.99
CA THR A 165 -12.52 -14.30 -16.75
C THR A 165 -12.89 -13.09 -15.88
N GLY A 166 -12.40 -13.08 -14.63
CA GLY A 166 -12.66 -12.02 -13.66
C GLY A 166 -13.99 -12.12 -12.90
N ASN A 167 -14.80 -13.17 -13.09
CA ASN A 167 -16.01 -13.39 -12.28
C ASN A 167 -15.71 -14.36 -11.12
N LEU A 168 -15.63 -13.85 -9.89
CA LEU A 168 -15.28 -14.65 -8.70
C LEU A 168 -16.50 -15.22 -7.97
N GLY A 169 -17.72 -15.00 -8.48
CA GLY A 169 -18.95 -15.40 -7.82
C GLY A 169 -19.05 -16.91 -7.63
N GLY A 170 -19.22 -17.35 -6.38
CA GLY A 170 -19.36 -18.76 -5.99
C GLY A 170 -18.04 -19.54 -5.89
N LEU A 171 -16.89 -18.90 -6.15
CA LEU A 171 -15.59 -19.57 -6.09
C LEU A 171 -15.04 -19.68 -4.66
N THR A 172 -14.16 -20.66 -4.46
CA THR A 172 -13.26 -20.72 -3.31
C THR A 172 -11.83 -20.48 -3.79
N LEU A 173 -11.19 -19.45 -3.24
CA LEU A 173 -9.86 -18.98 -3.60
C LEU A 173 -8.85 -19.49 -2.56
N THR A 174 -7.98 -20.39 -2.99
CA THR A 174 -6.84 -20.91 -2.22
C THR A 174 -5.71 -19.87 -2.12
N PRO A 175 -4.72 -20.05 -1.23
CA PRO A 175 -3.57 -19.14 -1.15
C PRO A 175 -2.86 -18.96 -2.50
N GLY A 176 -2.29 -17.76 -2.74
CA GLY A 176 -1.48 -17.51 -3.94
C GLY A 176 -1.59 -16.11 -4.53
N LEU A 177 -0.88 -15.93 -5.64
CA LEU A 177 -0.88 -14.75 -6.50
C LEU A 177 -1.85 -14.96 -7.67
N TYR A 178 -2.84 -14.07 -7.75
CA TYR A 178 -3.86 -14.04 -8.79
C TYR A 178 -3.67 -12.82 -9.68
N LYS A 179 -3.91 -12.97 -10.99
CA LYS A 179 -3.74 -11.88 -11.96
C LYS A 179 -4.86 -11.83 -13.01
N TRP A 180 -5.40 -10.62 -13.21
CA TRP A 180 -6.29 -10.26 -14.31
C TRP A 180 -5.81 -9.00 -15.02
N SER A 181 -5.78 -9.06 -16.35
CA SER A 181 -5.56 -7.92 -17.25
C SER A 181 -6.83 -7.09 -17.49
N THR A 182 -7.96 -7.53 -16.91
CA THR A 182 -9.30 -6.94 -17.06
C THR A 182 -9.87 -6.53 -15.69
N SER A 183 -11.10 -6.03 -15.66
CA SER A 183 -11.85 -5.77 -14.42
C SER A 183 -12.36 -7.07 -13.79
N VAL A 184 -12.48 -7.06 -12.47
CA VAL A 184 -12.96 -8.20 -11.67
C VAL A 184 -14.31 -7.87 -11.03
N SER A 185 -15.18 -8.88 -10.95
CA SER A 185 -16.53 -8.81 -10.40
C SER A 185 -16.80 -9.91 -9.37
N ILE A 186 -17.52 -9.54 -8.31
CA ILE A 186 -18.00 -10.44 -7.25
C ILE A 186 -19.54 -10.33 -7.22
N PRO A 187 -20.26 -11.02 -8.15
CA PRO A 187 -21.72 -10.97 -8.24
C PRO A 187 -22.43 -11.89 -7.24
N LEU A 188 -21.73 -12.92 -6.76
CA LEU A 188 -22.15 -13.85 -5.72
C LEU A 188 -21.11 -13.85 -4.58
N ASN A 189 -21.41 -14.51 -3.46
CA ASN A 189 -20.41 -14.69 -2.40
C ASN A 189 -19.16 -15.40 -2.94
N VAL A 190 -17.99 -15.02 -2.43
CA VAL A 190 -16.71 -15.64 -2.76
C VAL A 190 -16.02 -16.05 -1.47
N THR A 191 -15.46 -17.25 -1.42
CA THR A 191 -14.73 -17.74 -0.24
C THR A 191 -13.23 -17.58 -0.46
N ILE A 192 -12.51 -17.08 0.54
CA ILE A 192 -11.04 -17.07 0.59
C ILE A 192 -10.65 -18.02 1.71
N SER A 193 -9.99 -19.14 1.41
CA SER A 193 -9.82 -20.25 2.35
C SER A 193 -8.38 -20.75 2.40
N GLY A 194 -7.81 -20.77 3.61
CA GLY A 194 -6.45 -21.23 3.89
C GLY A 194 -6.12 -21.15 5.38
N SER A 195 -4.83 -21.22 5.70
CA SER A 195 -4.28 -21.11 7.05
C SER A 195 -4.23 -19.65 7.55
N ALA A 196 -3.92 -19.48 8.84
CA ALA A 196 -3.71 -18.17 9.44
C ALA A 196 -2.44 -17.44 8.96
N THR A 197 -1.48 -18.15 8.35
CA THR A 197 -0.23 -17.59 7.82
C THR A 197 -0.21 -17.45 6.31
N ASP A 198 -1.23 -17.99 5.63
CA ASP A 198 -1.34 -17.95 4.17
C ASP A 198 -1.66 -16.54 3.67
N VAL A 199 -1.35 -16.28 2.40
CA VAL A 199 -1.37 -14.95 1.78
C VAL A 199 -2.09 -15.01 0.44
N TRP A 200 -2.84 -13.94 0.15
CA TRP A 200 -3.54 -13.74 -1.12
C TRP A 200 -3.17 -12.39 -1.69
N ILE A 201 -2.77 -12.36 -2.96
CA ILE A 201 -2.52 -11.11 -3.69
C ILE A 201 -3.34 -11.16 -4.98
N PHE A 202 -4.32 -10.27 -5.10
CA PHE A 202 -5.15 -10.11 -6.28
C PHE A 202 -4.67 -8.89 -7.08
N GLN A 203 -4.03 -9.12 -8.22
CA GLN A 203 -3.63 -8.08 -9.18
C GLN A 203 -4.73 -7.86 -10.21
N ILE A 204 -5.36 -6.69 -10.17
CA ILE A 204 -6.49 -6.33 -11.03
C ILE A 204 -6.11 -5.10 -11.85
N ALA A 205 -5.98 -5.26 -13.17
CA ALA A 205 -5.62 -4.16 -14.07
C ALA A 205 -6.81 -3.24 -14.44
N GLY A 206 -8.04 -3.74 -14.31
CA GLY A 206 -9.26 -2.93 -14.40
C GLY A 206 -9.80 -2.50 -13.03
N ASP A 207 -11.12 -2.39 -12.95
CA ASP A 207 -11.88 -2.09 -11.74
C ASP A 207 -12.17 -3.36 -10.91
N LEU A 208 -12.48 -3.19 -9.62
CA LEU A 208 -13.05 -4.23 -8.76
C LEU A 208 -14.47 -3.85 -8.35
N THR A 209 -15.44 -4.66 -8.72
CA THR A 209 -16.86 -4.45 -8.40
C THR A 209 -17.42 -5.61 -7.59
N MET A 210 -18.19 -5.31 -6.54
CA MET A 210 -18.89 -6.31 -5.75
C MET A 210 -20.37 -5.94 -5.67
N ALA A 211 -21.24 -6.90 -5.98
CA ALA A 211 -22.68 -6.69 -5.94
C ALA A 211 -23.17 -6.45 -4.49
N ALA A 212 -24.35 -5.86 -4.38
CA ALA A 212 -25.01 -5.61 -3.09
C ALA A 212 -25.43 -6.92 -2.40
N ALA A 213 -25.45 -6.88 -1.06
CA ALA A 213 -25.80 -8.00 -0.18
C ALA A 213 -25.01 -9.29 -0.50
N LYS A 214 -23.71 -9.16 -0.78
CA LYS A 214 -22.76 -10.28 -0.96
C LYS A 214 -21.68 -10.25 0.11
N SER A 215 -20.94 -11.34 0.20
CA SER A 215 -19.83 -11.47 1.15
C SER A 215 -18.60 -12.07 0.50
N VAL A 216 -17.44 -11.45 0.75
CA VAL A 216 -16.19 -12.21 0.86
C VAL A 216 -16.30 -12.99 2.16
N VAL A 217 -16.06 -14.30 2.13
CA VAL A 217 -16.16 -15.20 3.28
C VAL A 217 -14.78 -15.76 3.57
N LEU A 218 -14.33 -15.68 4.83
CA LEU A 218 -13.06 -16.29 5.23
C LEU A 218 -13.29 -17.74 5.67
N GLY A 219 -12.63 -18.67 4.98
CA GLY A 219 -12.64 -20.10 5.25
C GLY A 219 -11.36 -20.58 5.95
N GLY A 220 -11.46 -21.68 6.70
CA GLY A 220 -10.34 -22.24 7.46
C GLY A 220 -9.93 -21.32 8.61
N SER A 221 -8.75 -20.70 8.48
CA SER A 221 -8.24 -19.70 9.44
C SER A 221 -7.66 -18.46 8.74
N ALA A 222 -8.03 -18.23 7.48
CA ALA A 222 -7.57 -17.08 6.70
C ALA A 222 -7.81 -15.76 7.46
N GLN A 223 -6.84 -14.83 7.42
CA GLN A 223 -6.91 -13.54 8.12
C GLN A 223 -6.92 -12.38 7.11
N ALA A 224 -7.82 -11.41 7.31
CA ALA A 224 -7.93 -10.23 6.46
C ALA A 224 -6.61 -9.45 6.30
N LYS A 225 -5.74 -9.46 7.31
CA LYS A 225 -4.44 -8.78 7.29
C LYS A 225 -3.41 -9.39 6.29
N ASN A 226 -3.69 -10.57 5.75
CA ASN A 226 -2.86 -11.27 4.76
C ASN A 226 -3.48 -11.26 3.34
N ILE A 227 -4.60 -10.55 3.15
CA ILE A 227 -5.35 -10.51 1.88
C ILE A 227 -5.17 -9.13 1.25
N PHE A 228 -4.57 -9.06 0.07
CA PHE A 228 -4.22 -7.82 -0.61
C PHE A 228 -4.92 -7.72 -1.96
N TRP A 229 -5.69 -6.65 -2.15
CA TRP A 229 -6.42 -6.35 -3.38
C TRP A 229 -5.77 -5.15 -4.07
N GLN A 230 -4.86 -5.39 -5.02
CA GLN A 230 -4.26 -4.35 -5.84
C GLN A 230 -5.15 -4.08 -7.04
N VAL A 231 -5.70 -2.86 -7.15
CA VAL A 231 -6.64 -2.49 -8.20
C VAL A 231 -6.16 -1.23 -8.92
N ALA A 232 -5.92 -1.34 -10.23
CA ALA A 232 -5.43 -0.22 -11.04
C ALA A 232 -6.57 0.73 -11.49
N GLY A 233 -7.81 0.25 -11.54
CA GLY A 233 -9.03 1.03 -11.61
C GLY A 233 -9.64 1.34 -10.24
N GLN A 234 -10.93 1.65 -10.23
CA GLN A 234 -11.69 1.95 -9.01
C GLN A 234 -12.18 0.68 -8.30
N VAL A 235 -12.51 0.83 -7.02
CA VAL A 235 -13.15 -0.22 -6.22
C VAL A 235 -14.55 0.23 -5.83
N THR A 236 -15.55 -0.62 -6.03
CA THR A 236 -16.94 -0.34 -5.65
C THR A 236 -17.54 -1.55 -4.93
N ILE A 237 -17.77 -1.39 -3.63
CA ILE A 237 -18.40 -2.39 -2.78
C ILE A 237 -19.88 -2.04 -2.62
N GLY A 238 -20.76 -2.91 -3.13
CA GLY A 238 -22.20 -2.70 -3.13
C GLY A 238 -22.83 -2.62 -1.74
N THR A 239 -24.03 -2.06 -1.66
CA THR A 239 -24.75 -1.83 -0.40
C THR A 239 -24.88 -3.10 0.44
N THR A 240 -24.81 -2.98 1.77
CA THR A 240 -24.95 -4.09 2.75
C THR A 240 -23.97 -5.27 2.58
N SER A 241 -22.95 -5.15 1.74
CA SER A 241 -21.97 -6.22 1.51
C SER A 241 -20.86 -6.28 2.57
N GLN A 242 -20.29 -7.45 2.80
CA GLN A 242 -19.17 -7.68 3.72
C GLN A 242 -17.89 -7.97 2.92
N PHE A 243 -16.83 -7.18 3.14
CA PHE A 243 -15.54 -7.31 2.47
C PHE A 243 -14.41 -7.55 3.47
N TYR A 244 -13.41 -8.32 3.06
CA TYR A 244 -12.21 -8.61 3.85
C TYR A 244 -10.94 -8.30 3.05
N GLY A 245 -9.98 -7.63 3.69
CA GLY A 245 -8.64 -7.43 3.13
C GLY A 245 -8.17 -5.98 3.04
N ILE A 246 -6.93 -5.81 2.62
CA ILE A 246 -6.28 -4.52 2.40
C ILE A 246 -6.46 -4.15 0.93
N ILE A 247 -7.23 -3.09 0.67
CA ILE A 247 -7.50 -2.58 -0.68
C ILE A 247 -6.47 -1.52 -1.02
N LEU A 248 -5.68 -1.78 -2.07
CA LEU A 248 -4.66 -0.90 -2.64
C LEU A 248 -5.16 -0.40 -4.02
N SER A 249 -5.96 0.67 -4.03
CA SER A 249 -6.49 1.25 -5.27
C SER A 249 -5.61 2.38 -5.81
N LYS A 250 -5.38 2.39 -7.12
CA LYS A 250 -4.76 3.51 -7.85
C LYS A 250 -5.72 4.68 -8.06
N THR A 251 -7.02 4.47 -7.98
CA THR A 251 -8.02 5.53 -8.09
C THR A 251 -8.87 5.57 -6.81
N ALA A 252 -10.20 5.53 -6.95
CA ALA A 252 -11.14 5.73 -5.86
C ALA A 252 -11.64 4.41 -5.27
N ILE A 253 -11.94 4.42 -3.98
CA ILE A 253 -12.63 3.34 -3.29
C ILE A 253 -14.00 3.86 -2.82
N THR A 254 -15.07 3.22 -3.25
CA THR A 254 -16.45 3.53 -2.82
C THR A 254 -17.04 2.36 -2.05
N LEU A 255 -17.42 2.58 -0.80
CA LEU A 255 -18.26 1.68 -0.03
C LEU A 255 -19.68 2.27 -0.05
N GLN A 256 -20.62 1.57 -0.66
CA GLN A 256 -22.01 2.02 -0.69
C GLN A 256 -22.72 1.76 0.65
N ASN A 257 -23.91 2.36 0.83
CA ASN A 257 -24.70 2.32 2.07
C ASN A 257 -24.63 0.97 2.82
N LEU A 258 -24.23 1.01 4.09
CA LEU A 258 -24.16 -0.14 5.02
C LEU A 258 -23.19 -1.27 4.61
N ALA A 259 -22.36 -1.10 3.58
CA ALA A 259 -21.25 -2.02 3.33
C ALA A 259 -20.24 -2.01 4.50
N ARG A 260 -19.54 -3.13 4.69
CA ARG A 260 -18.58 -3.37 5.78
C ARG A 260 -17.23 -3.80 5.21
N LEU A 261 -16.16 -3.32 5.83
CA LEU A 261 -14.79 -3.66 5.49
C LEU A 261 -14.01 -4.02 6.76
N ASP A 262 -13.71 -5.29 6.96
CA ASP A 262 -12.71 -5.71 7.95
C ASP A 262 -11.37 -5.82 7.23
N GLY A 263 -10.58 -4.75 7.31
CA GLY A 263 -9.57 -4.46 6.30
C GLY A 263 -9.02 -3.04 6.37
N ARG A 264 -8.42 -2.60 5.27
CA ARG A 264 -7.90 -1.23 5.13
C ARG A 264 -8.23 -0.67 3.74
N ALA A 265 -8.65 0.58 3.67
CA ALA A 265 -9.01 1.26 2.42
C ALA A 265 -7.95 2.29 2.04
N TYR A 266 -7.06 1.93 1.11
CA TYR A 266 -5.97 2.78 0.65
C TYR A 266 -6.18 3.23 -0.81
N ALA A 267 -6.46 4.52 -1.00
CA ALA A 267 -6.78 5.10 -2.31
C ALA A 267 -5.72 6.13 -2.74
N GLN A 268 -5.16 5.97 -3.94
CA GLN A 268 -4.32 7.02 -4.54
C GLN A 268 -5.11 8.22 -5.07
N THR A 269 -6.45 8.18 -5.06
CA THR A 269 -7.29 9.40 -5.08
C THR A 269 -8.10 9.52 -3.79
N ALA A 270 -9.38 9.13 -3.81
CA ALA A 270 -10.35 9.40 -2.74
C ALA A 270 -11.02 8.12 -2.21
N VAL A 271 -11.51 8.19 -0.97
CA VAL A 271 -12.40 7.18 -0.39
C VAL A 271 -13.76 7.80 -0.12
N ALA A 272 -14.84 7.15 -0.56
CA ALA A 272 -16.21 7.57 -0.34
C ALA A 272 -16.97 6.50 0.46
N LEU A 273 -17.61 6.93 1.55
CA LEU A 273 -18.38 6.11 2.47
C LEU A 273 -19.84 6.58 2.55
N ASP A 274 -20.73 5.64 2.85
CA ASP A 274 -22.10 5.89 3.30
C ASP A 274 -22.47 4.83 4.35
N ASN A 275 -22.59 5.27 5.61
CA ASN A 275 -22.99 4.46 6.77
C ASN A 275 -22.20 3.15 6.96
N ASN A 276 -20.91 3.16 6.62
CA ASN A 276 -20.08 1.96 6.62
C ASN A 276 -19.45 1.65 7.99
N ALA A 277 -19.21 0.37 8.24
CA ALA A 277 -18.27 -0.05 9.28
C ALA A 277 -16.93 -0.40 8.61
N VAL A 278 -15.84 0.25 9.04
CA VAL A 278 -14.48 -0.06 8.57
C VAL A 278 -13.62 -0.41 9.77
N THR A 279 -13.22 -1.67 9.90
CA THR A 279 -12.45 -2.18 11.04
C THR A 279 -11.02 -2.51 10.62
N GLN A 280 -10.03 -1.89 11.26
CA GLN A 280 -8.63 -2.22 11.02
C GLN A 280 -8.27 -3.63 11.57
N PRO A 281 -7.62 -4.51 10.78
CA PRO A 281 -7.01 -5.77 11.24
C PRO A 281 -5.71 -5.59 12.02
#